data_AF-A0A7W1ZIT2-F1
#
_entry.id   AF-A0A7W1ZIT2-F1
#
_cell.length_a   1.000
_cell.length_b   1.000
_cell.length_c   1.000
_cell.angle_alpha   90.00
_cell.angle_beta   90.00
_cell.angle_gamma   90.00
#
_symmetry.space_group_name_H-M   'P 1'
#
loop_
_entity.id
_entity.type
_entity.pdbx_description
1 polymer ?
#
loop_
_entity_poly.entity_id
_entity_poly.type
_entity_poly.pdbx_seq_one_letter_code
_entity_poly.pdbx_strand_id
1 'polypeptide(L)'
;MSSLSKNLSVNYDQIASYIGYPCIFCELPEDAANNLLRLIRNKQCGYTQEQDFWSSNLQIILDGNFDLLEFNKFGASFSKDEWRKILQKVIKGLKDF
;
A
#
# COMPACT_ATOMS: atom_id res chain seq x y z
N MET A 1 8.38 25.50 4.28
CA MET A 1 8.12 24.06 4.08
C MET A 1 8.33 23.38 5.43
N SER A 2 7.25 22.87 6.03
CA SER A 2 7.28 22.35 7.41
C SER A 2 8.06 21.04 7.49
N SER A 3 8.62 20.77 8.68
CA SER A 3 9.45 19.60 9.00
C SER A 3 8.81 18.23 8.70
N LEU A 4 7.50 18.17 8.42
CA LEU A 4 6.80 16.97 7.98
C LEU A 4 7.29 16.46 6.60
N SER A 5 7.68 17.36 5.68
CA SER A 5 8.03 16.95 4.32
C SER A 5 9.38 16.22 4.22
N LYS A 6 10.27 16.35 5.22
CA LYS A 6 11.59 15.73 5.22
C LYS A 6 11.64 14.33 5.85
N ASN A 7 10.64 13.96 6.67
CA ASN A 7 10.53 12.61 7.25
C ASN A 7 9.69 11.64 6.39
N LEU A 8 9.05 12.11 5.31
CA LEU A 8 8.21 11.29 4.43
C LEU A 8 8.95 10.70 3.22
N SER A 9 10.10 11.25 2.80
CA SER A 9 10.79 10.77 1.60
C SER A 9 11.41 9.39 1.76
N VAL A 10 11.87 9.04 2.98
CA VAL A 10 12.33 7.68 3.32
C VAL A 10 11.13 6.71 3.49
N ASN A 11 9.92 7.22 3.67
CA ASN A 11 8.74 6.39 3.93
C ASN A 11 8.03 5.96 2.63
N TYR A 12 7.90 6.85 1.64
CA TYR A 12 7.11 6.54 0.44
C TYR A 12 7.71 5.41 -0.41
N ASP A 13 8.99 5.47 -0.78
CA ASP A 13 9.62 4.46 -1.65
C ASP A 13 9.62 3.07 -0.98
N GLN A 14 9.84 3.04 0.33
CA GLN A 14 9.78 1.80 1.11
C GLN A 14 8.35 1.25 1.14
N ILE A 15 7.36 2.08 1.49
CA ILE A 15 5.94 1.68 1.49
C ILE A 15 5.49 1.22 0.10
N ALA A 16 5.91 1.93 -0.95
CA ALA A 16 5.63 1.57 -2.33
C ALA A 16 6.18 0.20 -2.70
N SER A 17 7.38 -0.14 -2.21
CA SER A 17 7.99 -1.46 -2.39
C SER A 17 7.22 -2.55 -1.64
N TYR A 18 6.81 -2.28 -0.40
CA TYR A 18 5.95 -3.18 0.37
C TYR A 18 4.57 -3.35 -0.26
N ILE A 19 4.02 -2.37 -0.95
CA ILE A 19 2.70 -2.52 -1.61
C ILE A 19 2.85 -3.25 -2.94
N GLY A 20 3.79 -2.83 -3.78
CA GLY A 20 3.92 -3.29 -5.15
C GLY A 20 4.44 -4.72 -5.29
N TYR A 21 5.50 -5.07 -4.54
CA TYR A 21 6.17 -6.36 -4.71
C TYR A 21 5.28 -7.61 -4.47
N PRO A 22 4.44 -7.66 -3.42
CA PRO A 22 3.54 -8.81 -3.24
C PRO A 22 2.45 -8.93 -4.30
N CYS A 23 2.24 -7.90 -5.11
CA CYS A 23 1.18 -7.85 -6.12
C CYS A 23 1.66 -8.23 -7.52
N ILE A 24 2.96 -8.56 -7.71
CA ILE A 24 3.56 -8.87 -9.01
C ILE A 24 2.93 -10.06 -9.74
N PHE A 25 2.35 -11.01 -8.99
CA PHE A 25 1.68 -12.20 -9.54
C PHE A 25 0.16 -12.13 -9.40
N CYS A 26 -0.39 -11.00 -8.97
CA CYS A 26 -1.83 -10.81 -8.86
C CYS A 26 -2.36 -10.31 -10.21
N GLU A 27 -3.35 -11.03 -10.77
CA GLU A 27 -3.99 -10.61 -12.02
C GLU A 27 -5.17 -9.66 -11.76
N LEU A 28 -5.83 -9.81 -10.59
CA LEU A 28 -7.00 -9.04 -10.22
C LEU A 28 -6.73 -8.10 -9.04
N PRO A 29 -7.31 -6.89 -9.03
CA PRO A 29 -7.24 -5.97 -7.89
C PRO A 29 -7.71 -6.59 -6.57
N GLU A 30 -8.71 -7.47 -6.65
CA GLU A 30 -9.25 -8.18 -5.49
C GLU A 30 -8.19 -9.10 -4.84
N ASP A 31 -7.46 -9.85 -5.65
CA ASP A 31 -6.41 -10.76 -5.18
C ASP A 31 -5.25 -10.00 -4.55
N ALA A 32 -4.85 -8.89 -5.19
CA ALA A 32 -3.82 -7.99 -4.67
C ALA A 32 -4.19 -7.45 -3.28
N ALA A 33 -5.41 -6.93 -3.13
CA ALA A 33 -5.88 -6.40 -1.85
C ALA A 33 -5.96 -7.48 -0.76
N ASN A 34 -6.48 -8.67 -1.09
CA ASN A 34 -6.59 -9.78 -0.15
C ASN A 34 -5.21 -10.31 0.25
N ASN A 35 -4.24 -10.34 -0.68
CA ASN A 35 -2.87 -10.71 -0.39
C ASN A 35 -2.22 -9.71 0.59
N LEU A 36 -2.35 -8.41 0.33
CA LEU A 36 -1.84 -7.36 1.23
C LEU A 36 -2.48 -7.43 2.62
N LEU A 37 -3.80 -7.58 2.72
CA LEU A 37 -4.50 -7.75 3.99
C LEU A 37 -3.98 -8.94 4.79
N ARG A 38 -3.79 -10.08 4.13
CA ARG A 38 -3.23 -11.29 4.74
C ARG A 38 -1.84 -11.02 5.30
N LEU A 39 -0.97 -10.38 4.51
CA LEU A 39 0.41 -10.10 4.92
C LEU A 39 0.47 -9.14 6.11
N ILE A 40 -0.30 -8.05 6.07
CA ILE A 40 -0.36 -7.04 7.13
C ILE A 40 -0.90 -7.65 8.43
N ARG A 41 -2.06 -8.33 8.38
CA ARG A 41 -2.71 -8.87 9.58
C ARG A 41 -1.89 -9.95 10.25
N ASN A 42 -1.30 -10.84 9.45
CA ASN A 42 -0.53 -11.97 9.97
C ASN A 42 0.95 -11.61 10.23
N LYS A 43 1.34 -10.35 10.04
CA LYS A 43 2.71 -9.83 10.17
C LYS A 43 3.76 -10.66 9.42
N GLN A 44 3.44 -11.05 8.19
CA GLN A 44 4.27 -11.95 7.37
C GLN A 44 5.23 -11.15 6.48
N CYS A 45 6.30 -11.78 5.99
CA CYS A 45 7.17 -11.22 4.94
C CYS A 45 7.67 -9.78 5.21
N GLY A 46 7.95 -9.45 6.48
CA GLY A 46 8.48 -8.14 6.86
C GLY A 46 7.44 -7.06 7.20
N TYR A 47 6.15 -7.40 7.21
CA TYR A 47 5.07 -6.50 7.64
C TYR A 47 4.91 -6.51 9.16
N THR A 48 5.92 -6.05 9.89
CA THR A 48 5.94 -6.13 11.36
C THR A 48 5.17 -5.01 12.05
N GLN A 49 4.81 -3.95 11.31
CA GLN A 49 4.09 -2.79 11.83
C GLN A 49 2.62 -3.09 12.10
N GLU A 50 2.01 -2.34 13.01
CA GLU A 50 0.60 -2.48 13.37
C GLU A 50 -0.36 -2.06 12.25
N GLN A 51 -1.60 -2.53 12.31
CA GLN A 51 -2.62 -2.24 11.30
C GLN A 51 -2.88 -0.73 11.14
N ASP A 52 -2.84 0.03 12.25
CA ASP A 52 -3.00 1.49 12.25
C ASP A 52 -1.90 2.23 11.50
N PHE A 53 -0.67 1.71 11.54
CA PHE A 53 0.43 2.25 10.76
C PHE A 53 0.12 2.11 9.27
N TRP A 54 -0.29 0.93 8.83
CA TRP A 54 -0.61 0.68 7.43
C TRP A 54 -1.83 1.48 6.96
N SER A 55 -2.94 1.43 7.70
CA SER A 55 -4.16 2.14 7.33
C SER A 55 -3.93 3.65 7.20
N SER A 56 -3.14 4.25 8.11
CA SER A 56 -2.81 5.68 8.07
C SER A 56 -1.91 6.04 6.89
N ASN A 57 -0.85 5.27 6.62
CA ASN A 57 0.04 5.55 5.50
C ASN A 57 -0.66 5.37 4.15
N LEU A 58 -1.49 4.33 4.00
CA LEU A 58 -2.28 4.13 2.79
C LEU A 58 -3.30 5.26 2.58
N GLN A 59 -3.92 5.76 3.66
CA GLN A 59 -4.83 6.90 3.58
C GLN A 59 -4.10 8.17 3.14
N ILE A 60 -2.91 8.45 3.69
CA ILE A 60 -2.07 9.58 3.26
C ILE A 60 -1.72 9.48 1.77
N ILE A 61 -1.42 8.27 1.28
CA ILE A 61 -1.12 8.03 -0.13
C ILE A 61 -2.33 8.34 -1.02
N LEU A 62 -3.52 7.90 -0.63
CA LEU A 62 -4.75 8.12 -1.39
C LEU A 62 -5.19 9.59 -1.40
N ASP A 63 -5.05 10.27 -0.28
CA ASP A 63 -5.44 11.68 -0.13
C ASP A 63 -4.37 12.64 -0.68
N GLY A 64 -3.13 12.16 -0.79
CA GLY A 64 -2.02 12.88 -1.38
C GLY A 64 -1.97 12.79 -2.90
N ASN A 65 -1.13 13.63 -3.51
CA ASN A 65 -0.88 13.63 -4.95
C ASN A 65 0.26 12.67 -5.34
N PHE A 66 0.27 11.46 -4.77
CA PHE A 66 1.29 10.45 -5.05
C PHE A 66 1.00 9.73 -6.37
N ASP A 67 2.03 9.38 -7.12
CA ASP A 67 1.84 8.59 -8.35
C ASP A 67 1.70 7.10 -8.01
N LEU A 68 0.47 6.58 -8.05
CA LEU A 68 0.18 5.18 -7.75
C LEU A 68 0.84 4.19 -8.73
N LEU A 69 1.33 4.64 -9.89
CA LEU A 69 2.08 3.76 -10.80
C LEU A 69 3.46 3.39 -10.28
N GLU A 70 3.99 4.08 -9.26
CA GLU A 70 5.25 3.70 -8.62
C GLU A 70 5.17 2.29 -7.99
N PHE A 71 3.99 1.80 -7.64
CA PHE A 71 3.81 0.43 -7.14
C PHE A 71 4.07 -0.63 -8.21
N ASN A 72 4.10 -0.26 -9.50
CA ASN A 72 4.45 -1.17 -10.60
C ASN A 72 5.96 -1.36 -10.76
N LYS A 73 6.79 -0.62 -10.01
CA LYS A 73 8.26 -0.63 -10.14
C LYS A 73 8.89 -2.03 -10.12
N PHE A 74 8.29 -2.98 -9.44
CA PHE A 74 8.79 -4.36 -9.32
C PHE A 74 8.05 -5.39 -10.18
N GLY A 75 7.18 -4.95 -11.09
CA GLY A 75 6.52 -5.82 -12.07
C GLY A 75 5.03 -6.04 -11.87
N ALA A 76 4.41 -5.42 -10.85
CA ALA A 76 2.95 -5.35 -10.79
C ALA A 76 2.43 -4.52 -11.98
N SER A 77 1.22 -4.81 -12.45
CA SER A 77 0.71 -4.29 -13.72
C SER A 77 -0.69 -3.68 -13.61
N PHE A 78 -0.98 -3.03 -12.48
CA PHE A 78 -2.26 -2.37 -12.26
C PHE A 78 -2.25 -0.92 -12.75
N SER A 79 -3.39 -0.47 -13.28
CA SER A 79 -3.64 0.94 -13.57
C SER A 79 -3.76 1.78 -12.30
N LYS A 80 -3.72 3.12 -12.43
CA LYS A 80 -3.91 4.04 -11.29
C LYS A 80 -5.25 3.81 -10.57
N ASP A 81 -6.32 3.58 -11.33
CA ASP A 81 -7.65 3.35 -10.76
C ASP A 81 -7.76 2.00 -10.06
N GLU A 82 -7.09 0.97 -10.57
CA GLU A 82 -7.01 -0.34 -9.92
C GLU A 82 -6.22 -0.25 -8.61
N TRP A 83 -5.06 0.43 -8.60
CA TRP A 83 -4.32 0.69 -7.37
C TRP A 83 -5.16 1.44 -6.34
N ARG A 84 -5.90 2.47 -6.77
CA ARG A 84 -6.82 3.19 -5.88
C ARG A 84 -7.83 2.23 -5.23
N LYS A 85 -8.45 1.34 -6.02
CA LYS A 85 -9.39 0.33 -5.51
C LYS A 85 -8.73 -0.66 -4.55
N ILE A 86 -7.52 -1.14 -4.88
CA ILE A 86 -6.72 -2.04 -4.02
C ILE A 86 -6.52 -1.38 -2.66
N LEU A 87 -5.96 -0.16 -2.63
CA LEU A 87 -5.66 0.53 -1.37
C LEU A 87 -6.90 0.82 -0.55
N GLN A 88 -7.99 1.29 -1.18
CA GLN A 88 -9.26 1.55 -0.50
C GLN A 88 -9.81 0.29 0.17
N LYS A 89 -9.73 -0.85 -0.52
CA LYS A 89 -10.16 -2.14 0.02
C LYS A 89 -9.28 -2.59 1.18
N VAL A 90 -7.95 -2.43 1.08
CA VAL A 90 -7.04 -2.76 2.19
C VAL A 90 -7.35 -1.88 3.41
N ILE A 91 -7.49 -0.56 3.25
CA ILE A 91 -7.81 0.36 4.35
C ILE A 91 -9.13 -0.04 5.01
N LYS A 92 -10.18 -0.32 4.21
CA LYS A 92 -11.47 -0.78 4.75
C LYS A 92 -11.31 -2.08 5.53
N GLY A 93 -10.62 -3.07 4.96
CA GLY A 93 -10.37 -4.35 5.62
C GLY A 93 -9.62 -4.20 6.94
N LEU A 94 -8.65 -3.30 7.05
CA LEU A 94 -7.92 -3.08 8.31
C LEU A 94 -8.76 -2.39 9.41
N LYS A 95 -9.85 -1.68 9.05
CA LYS A 95 -10.72 -0.97 10.00
C LYS A 95 -11.92 -1.79 10.49
N ASP A 96 -12.33 -2.80 9.72
CA ASP A 96 -13.52 -3.61 10.01
C ASP A 96 -13.25 -4.77 11.01
N PHE A 97 -12.09 -4.78 11.70
CA PHE A 97 -11.66 -5.78 12.70
C PHE A 97 -11.22 -5.10 14.00
#